data_AF-A0AAU1AW55-F1
#
_entry.id   AF-A0AAU1AW55-F1
#
_cell.length_a   1.000
_cell.length_b   1.000
_cell.length_c   1.000
_cell.angle_alpha   90.00
_cell.angle_beta   90.00
_cell.angle_gamma   90.00
#
_symmetry.space_group_name_H-M   'P 1'
#
loop_
_entity.id
_entity.type
_entity.pdbx_description
1 polymer ?
#
loop_
_entity_poly.entity_id
_entity_poly.type
_entity_poly.pdbx_seq_one_letter_code
_entity_poly.pdbx_strand_id
1 'polypeptide(L)' 'MQHPVQWEVEALEPDELQRLVLAAVDPYIDRDVLARQIACEEQQRRALEDFAGRVGRGGR' A
#
# COMPACT_ATOMS: atom_id res chain seq x y z
N MET A 1 27.76 6.04 20.93
CA MET A 1 27.04 5.43 19.80
C MET A 1 26.60 4.04 20.20
N GLN A 2 25.36 3.87 20.67
CA GLN A 2 24.74 2.55 20.83
C GLN A 2 23.24 2.72 20.55
N HIS A 3 22.81 2.42 19.33
CA HIS A 3 21.40 2.26 19.00
C HIS A 3 21.14 0.77 18.74
N PRO A 4 20.63 0.02 19.73
CA PRO A 4 20.00 -1.27 19.49
C PRO A 4 18.48 -1.09 19.64
N VAL A 5 17.82 -0.38 18.73
CA VAL A 5 16.34 -0.25 18.74
C VAL A 5 15.63 -1.40 18.03
N GLN A 6 16.35 -2.45 17.62
CA GLN A 6 15.81 -3.51 16.78
C GLN A 6 15.19 -4.71 17.55
N TRP A 7 15.37 -4.83 18.87
CA TRP A 7 14.96 -6.04 19.60
C TRP A 7 13.52 -6.02 20.14
N GLU A 8 12.91 -4.85 20.37
CA GLU A 8 11.51 -4.77 20.83
C GLU A 8 10.50 -4.92 19.68
N VAL A 9 10.94 -4.84 18.43
CA VAL A 9 10.07 -4.93 17.25
C VAL A 9 9.78 -6.39 16.85
N GLU A 10 10.70 -7.32 17.12
CA GLU A 10 10.52 -8.75 16.80
C GLU A 10 9.57 -9.49 17.75
N ALA A 11 9.29 -8.93 18.94
CA ALA A 11 8.39 -9.50 19.94
C ALA A 11 6.95 -8.97 19.83
N LEU A 12 6.69 -7.98 18.96
CA LEU A 12 5.36 -7.44 18.74
C LEU A 12 4.57 -8.36 17.83
N GLU A 13 3.32 -8.62 18.22
CA GLU A 13 2.37 -9.25 17.32
C GLU A 13 2.27 -8.42 16.02
N PRO A 14 2.17 -9.04 14.84
CA PRO A 14 2.14 -8.32 13.55
C PRO A 14 1.09 -7.21 13.50
N ASP A 15 -0.07 -7.42 14.14
CA ASP A 15 -1.16 -6.44 14.22
C ASP A 15 -0.84 -5.27 15.16
N GLU A 16 -0.05 -5.52 16.21
CA GLU A 16 0.42 -4.48 17.12
C GLU A 16 1.49 -3.63 16.44
N LEU A 17 2.45 -4.27 15.76
CA LEU A 17 3.45 -3.58 14.95
C LEU A 17 2.78 -2.75 13.84
N GLN A 18 1.81 -3.33 13.12
CA GLN A 18 1.09 -2.63 12.07
C GLN A 18 0.37 -1.39 12.62
N ARG A 19 -0.34 -1.50 13.75
CA ARG A 19 -1.03 -0.35 14.37
C ARG A 19 -0.05 0.76 14.76
N LEU A 20 1.08 0.41 15.38
CA LEU A 20 2.08 1.40 15.81
C LEU A 20 2.71 2.10 14.62
N VAL A 21 3.06 1.35 13.56
CA VAL A 21 3.64 1.93 12.33
C VAL A 21 2.63 2.84 11.65
N LEU A 22 1.37 2.43 11.50
CA LEU A 22 0.34 3.26 10.89
C LEU A 22 0.09 4.54 11.69
N ALA A 23 0.03 4.46 13.01
CA ALA A 23 -0.11 5.63 13.88
C ALA A 23 1.09 6.58 13.80
N ALA A 24 2.31 6.04 13.71
CA ALA A 24 3.53 6.84 13.59
C ALA A 24 3.64 7.57 12.24
N VAL A 25 3.16 6.95 11.16
CA VAL A 25 3.25 7.51 9.80
C VAL A 25 2.08 8.45 9.49
N ASP A 26 0.92 8.30 10.15
CA ASP A 26 -0.30 9.11 9.91
C ASP A 26 -0.06 10.63 9.76
N PRO A 27 0.74 11.30 10.62
CA PRO A 27 0.97 12.74 10.50
C PRO A 27 1.71 13.17 9.23
N TYR A 28 2.38 12.25 8.56
CA TYR A 28 3.15 12.49 7.34
C TYR A 28 2.37 12.12 6.07
N ILE A 29 1.14 11.60 6.23
CA ILE A 29 0.29 11.22 5.09
C ILE A 29 -0.60 12.41 4.73
N ASP A 30 -0.35 12.98 3.55
CA ASP A 30 -1.35 13.80 2.88
C ASP A 30 -2.49 12.90 2.37
N ARG A 31 -3.64 12.99 3.05
CA ARG A 31 -4.80 12.14 2.79
C ARG A 31 -5.44 12.43 1.43
N ASP A 32 -5.38 13.67 0.95
CA ASP A 32 -5.96 14.05 -0.32
C ASP A 32 -5.09 13.54 -1.48
N VAL A 33 -3.78 13.63 -1.34
CA VAL A 33 -2.83 13.05 -2.30
C VAL A 33 -2.95 11.53 -2.33
N LEU A 34 -3.02 10.87 -1.17
CA LEU A 34 -3.20 9.42 -1.09
C LEU A 34 -4.51 8.97 -1.75
N ALA A 35 -5.62 9.65 -1.46
CA ALA A 35 -6.92 9.34 -2.06
C ALA A 35 -6.90 9.50 -3.59
N ARG A 36 -6.26 10.56 -4.10
CA ARG A 36 -6.09 10.78 -5.54
C ARG A 36 -5.27 9.66 -6.19
N GLN A 37 -4.19 9.22 -5.53
CA GLN A 37 -3.33 8.17 -6.05
C GLN A 37 -4.06 6.84 -6.12
N ILE A 38 -4.80 6.47 -5.06
CA ILE A 38 -5.65 5.25 -5.06
C ILE A 38 -6.66 5.31 -6.20
N ALA A 39 -7.34 6.43 -6.39
CA ALA A 39 -8.31 6.58 -7.48
C ALA A 39 -7.68 6.46 -8.88
N CYS A 40 -6.43 6.91 -9.04
CA CYS A 40 -5.68 6.77 -10.28
C CYS A 40 -5.32 5.29 -10.54
N GLU A 41 -4.78 4.60 -9.53
CA GLU A 41 -4.41 3.19 -9.62
C GLU A 41 -5.60 2.29 -9.89
N GLU A 42 -6.75 2.56 -9.26
CA GLU A 42 -8.01 1.86 -9.53
C GLU A 42 -8.44 2.02 -11.00
N GLN A 43 -8.33 3.22 -11.55
CA GLN A 43 -8.64 3.48 -12.97
C GLN A 43 -7.66 2.76 -13.89
N GLN A 44 -6.36 2.79 -13.58
CA GLN A 44 -5.33 2.09 -14.36
C GLN A 44 -5.55 0.58 -14.33
N ARG A 45 -5.85 0.01 -13.16
CA ARG A 45 -6.15 -1.43 -13.03
C ARG A 45 -7.34 -1.83 -13.89
N ARG A 46 -8.44 -1.06 -13.84
CA ARG A 46 -9.62 -1.32 -14.69
C ARG A 46 -9.28 -1.24 -16.17
N ALA A 47 -8.50 -0.23 -16.59
CA ALA A 47 -8.06 -0.11 -17.97
C ALA A 47 -7.19 -1.29 -18.42
N LEU A 48 -6.32 -1.80 -17.53
CA LEU A 48 -5.49 -2.98 -17.79
C LEU A 48 -6.34 -4.26 -17.87
N GLU A 49 -7.32 -4.43 -16.99
CA GLU A 49 -8.27 -5.56 -17.03
C GLU A 49 -9.08 -5.55 -18.32
N ASP A 50 -9.60 -4.39 -18.73
CA ASP A 50 -10.31 -4.22 -19.99
C ASP A 50 -9.43 -4.52 -21.21
N PHE A 51 -8.19 -4.03 -21.19
CA PHE A 51 -7.21 -4.30 -22.24
C PHE A 51 -6.88 -5.81 -22.32
N ALA A 52 -6.57 -6.44 -21.19
CA ALA A 52 -6.30 -7.88 -21.11
C ALA A 52 -7.51 -8.71 -21.59
N GLY A 53 -8.73 -8.29 -21.22
CA GLY A 53 -9.97 -8.91 -21.67
C GLY A 53 -10.22 -8.77 -23.18
N ARG A 54 -9.78 -7.68 -23.81
CA ARG A 54 -9.85 -7.49 -25.28
C ARG A 54 -8.80 -8.32 -25.99
N VAL A 55 -7.56 -8.34 -25.51
CA VAL A 55 -6.46 -9.13 -26.09
C VAL A 55 -6.77 -10.64 -26.00
N GLY A 56 -7.29 -11.12 -24.87
CA GLY A 56 -7.68 -12.52 -24.70
C GLY A 56 -8.89 -12.95 -25.55
N ARG A 57 -9.71 -12.00 -26.02
CA ARG A 57 -10.84 -12.26 -26.95
C ARG A 57 -10.44 -12.22 -28.43
N GLY A 58 -9.39 -11.48 -28.78
CA GLY A 58 -8.89 -11.35 -30.16
C GLY A 58 -7.80 -12.36 -30.56
N GLY A 59 -7.31 -13.17 -29.64
CA GLY A 59 -6.26 -14.18 -29.85
C GLY A 59 -6.74 -15.62 -30.01
N ARG A 60 -7.90 -15.85 -30.65
CA ARG A 60 -8.38 -17.19 -31.03
C ARG A 60 -8.65 -17.27 -32.52
#